data_AF-A0A533ZC36-F1
#
_entry.id   AF-A0A533ZC36-F1
#
_cell.length_a   1.000
_cell.length_b   1.000
_cell.length_c   1.000
_cell.angle_alpha   90.00
_cell.angle_beta   90.00
_cell.angle_gamma   90.00
#
_symmetry.space_group_name_H-M   'P 1'
#
loop_
_entity.id
_entity.type
_entity.pdbx_description
1 polymer ?
#
loop_
_entity_poly.entity_id
_entity_poly.type
_entity_poly.pdbx_seq_one_letter_code
_entity_poly.pdbx_strand_id
1 'polypeptide(L)'
;MTLRSRIVGTGGYVPPRVVPNAELARLTGLSPSAIYRRTGIQERRWVGPEEATSHLTQRAAMAALEAAGVTPQALDAIILSTTSPDTPMPASACHVQRLLGAKQAFAFDLAASCSGFLYALSVGDHLIRLGQARRVLVAAAEVKSRFLDYKEASTAILFGDGA
;
A
#
# COMPACT_ATOMS: atom_id res chain seq x y z
N MET A 1 29.24 -17.28 -6.48
CA MET A 1 27.88 -17.86 -6.39
C MET A 1 26.87 -16.83 -6.84
N THR A 2 25.92 -17.18 -7.70
CA THR A 2 24.87 -16.25 -8.16
C THR A 2 23.75 -16.19 -7.12
N LEU A 3 23.49 -15.02 -6.54
CA LEU A 3 22.36 -14.82 -5.62
C LEU A 3 21.04 -14.85 -6.40
N ARG A 4 19.99 -15.40 -5.77
CA ARG A 4 18.62 -15.43 -6.28
C ARG A 4 17.68 -14.92 -5.21
N SER A 5 16.64 -14.21 -5.61
CA SER A 5 15.56 -13.80 -4.72
C SER A 5 14.44 -14.87 -4.70
N ARG A 6 13.64 -14.85 -3.63
CA ARG A 6 12.36 -15.56 -3.54
C ARG A 6 11.44 -14.80 -2.59
N ILE A 7 10.13 -14.90 -2.79
CA ILE A 7 9.16 -14.40 -1.83
C ILE A 7 9.15 -15.37 -0.63
N VAL A 8 9.39 -14.85 0.57
CA VAL A 8 9.45 -15.64 1.81
C VAL A 8 8.24 -15.44 2.72
N GLY A 9 7.44 -14.40 2.49
CA GLY A 9 6.20 -14.12 3.20
C GLY A 9 5.42 -13.00 2.51
N THR A 10 4.11 -13.00 2.71
CA THR A 10 3.19 -11.99 2.18
C THR A 10 2.19 -11.61 3.28
N GLY A 11 1.65 -10.40 3.18
CA GLY A 11 0.71 -9.85 4.12
C GLY A 11 -0.08 -8.74 3.45
N GLY A 12 -1.22 -8.39 4.04
CA GLY A 12 -2.07 -7.33 3.56
C GLY A 12 -2.90 -6.75 4.70
N TYR A 13 -3.34 -5.51 4.53
CA TYR A 13 -4.20 -4.82 5.47
C TYR A 13 -5.21 -3.96 4.72
N VAL A 14 -6.48 -4.15 5.09
CA VAL A 14 -7.58 -3.28 4.66
C VAL A 14 -8.19 -2.62 5.89
N PRO A 15 -8.48 -1.30 5.85
CA PRO A 15 -9.12 -0.62 6.95
C PRO A 15 -10.50 -1.23 7.32
N PRO A 16 -10.92 -1.12 8.58
CA PRO A 16 -12.17 -1.74 9.04
C PRO A 16 -13.42 -0.99 8.59
N ARG A 17 -13.33 0.30 8.27
CA ARG A 17 -14.49 1.11 7.84
C ARG A 17 -14.97 0.64 6.48
N VAL A 18 -16.16 0.05 6.46
CA VAL A 18 -16.90 -0.31 5.25
C VAL A 18 -17.63 0.91 4.72
N VAL A 19 -17.54 1.13 3.42
CA VAL A 19 -18.21 2.22 2.71
C VAL A 19 -19.06 1.60 1.61
N PRO A 20 -20.38 1.41 1.85
CA PRO A 20 -21.28 0.81 0.88
C PRO A 20 -21.59 1.78 -0.25
N ASN A 21 -22.02 1.26 -1.40
CA ASN A 21 -22.48 2.10 -2.53
C ASN A 21 -23.60 3.08 -2.15
N ALA A 22 -24.40 2.76 -1.13
CA ALA A 22 -25.45 3.65 -0.61
C ALA A 22 -24.92 4.94 0.03
N GLU A 23 -23.67 4.95 0.51
CA GLU A 23 -23.00 6.17 0.99
C GLU A 23 -22.56 7.03 -0.20
N LEU A 24 -21.87 6.42 -1.18
CA LEU A 24 -21.40 7.11 -2.40
C LEU A 24 -22.54 7.63 -3.26
N ALA A 25 -23.66 6.91 -3.32
CA ALA A 25 -24.86 7.33 -4.03
C ALA A 25 -25.36 8.70 -3.56
N ARG A 26 -25.32 8.97 -2.25
CA ARG A 26 -25.73 10.25 -1.67
C ARG A 26 -24.78 11.40 -2.04
N LEU A 27 -23.50 11.09 -2.28
CA LEU A 27 -22.46 12.06 -2.60
C LEU A 27 -22.36 12.36 -4.10
N THR A 28 -22.69 11.38 -4.95
CA THR A 28 -22.46 11.44 -6.40
C THR A 28 -23.74 11.57 -7.23
N GLY A 29 -24.92 11.41 -6.62
CA GLY A 29 -26.22 11.39 -7.31
C GLY A 29 -26.49 10.12 -8.12
N LEU A 30 -25.59 9.14 -8.11
CA LEU A 30 -25.80 7.83 -8.74
C LEU A 30 -26.62 6.91 -7.84
N SER A 31 -27.27 5.90 -8.42
CA SER A 31 -27.89 4.84 -7.62
C SER A 31 -26.88 3.73 -7.29
N PRO A 32 -27.02 3.03 -6.14
CA PRO A 32 -26.13 1.91 -5.81
C PRO A 32 -26.10 0.81 -6.87
N SER A 33 -27.24 0.55 -7.52
CA SER A 33 -27.33 -0.44 -8.61
C SER A 33 -26.62 0.02 -9.89
N ALA A 34 -26.54 1.33 -10.14
CA ALA A 34 -25.80 1.87 -11.28
C ALA A 34 -24.28 1.78 -11.04
N ILE A 35 -23.82 2.03 -9.80
CA ILE A 35 -22.42 1.84 -9.41
C ILE A 35 -22.03 0.38 -9.62
N TYR A 36 -22.77 -0.56 -9.03
CA TYR A 36 -22.48 -1.99 -9.17
C TYR A 36 -22.49 -2.47 -10.62
N ARG A 37 -23.49 -2.07 -11.43
CA ARG A 37 -23.56 -2.45 -12.85
C ARG A 37 -22.38 -1.96 -13.68
N ARG A 38 -21.80 -0.80 -13.34
CA ARG A 38 -20.67 -0.21 -14.08
C ARG A 38 -19.31 -0.75 -13.64
N THR A 39 -19.15 -1.07 -12.35
CA THR A 39 -17.83 -1.32 -11.76
C THR A 39 -17.67 -2.72 -11.17
N GLY A 40 -18.77 -3.41 -10.90
CA GLY A 40 -18.79 -4.65 -10.12
C GLY A 40 -18.61 -4.47 -8.61
N ILE A 41 -18.45 -3.23 -8.12
CA ILE A 41 -18.11 -2.95 -6.72
C ILE A 41 -19.39 -2.81 -5.90
N GLN A 42 -19.50 -3.52 -4.77
CA GLN A 42 -20.61 -3.40 -3.80
C GLN A 42 -20.29 -2.44 -2.65
N GLU A 43 -19.06 -2.51 -2.17
CA GLU A 43 -18.51 -1.72 -1.08
C GLU A 43 -17.01 -1.52 -1.27
N ARG A 44 -16.43 -0.58 -0.53
CA ARG A 44 -14.98 -0.44 -0.38
C ARG A 44 -14.59 -0.15 1.06
N ARG A 45 -13.29 -0.12 1.31
CA ARG A 45 -12.72 0.25 2.62
C ARG A 45 -12.04 1.61 2.53
N TRP A 46 -12.31 2.49 3.48
CA TRP A 46 -11.64 3.78 3.62
C TRP A 46 -10.97 3.91 4.98
N VAL A 47 -9.88 4.64 5.05
CA VAL A 47 -9.20 4.92 6.31
C VAL A 47 -10.04 5.78 7.25
N GLY A 48 -9.72 5.70 8.54
CA GLY A 48 -10.09 6.73 9.51
C GLY A 48 -9.25 8.02 9.35
N PRO A 49 -9.60 9.10 10.07
CA PRO A 49 -8.85 10.36 10.02
C PRO A 49 -7.38 10.22 10.46
N GLU A 50 -7.11 9.32 11.42
CA GLU A 50 -5.79 9.11 12.02
C GLU A 50 -4.91 8.11 11.24
N GLU A 51 -5.46 7.43 10.22
CA GLU A 51 -4.74 6.42 9.45
C GLU A 51 -4.21 7.00 8.14
N ALA A 52 -2.93 6.74 7.87
CA ALA A 52 -2.21 7.23 6.70
C ALA A 52 -1.50 6.06 6.02
N THR A 53 -0.96 6.28 4.83
CA THR A 53 -0.37 5.22 3.98
C THR A 53 0.70 4.41 4.70
N SER A 54 1.55 5.06 5.51
CA SER A 54 2.54 4.37 6.34
C SER A 54 1.92 3.47 7.41
N HIS A 55 0.77 3.84 7.99
CA HIS A 55 0.08 3.02 9.00
C HIS A 55 -0.50 1.75 8.37
N LEU A 56 -1.10 1.85 7.19
CA LEU A 56 -1.61 0.69 6.45
C LEU A 56 -0.45 -0.24 6.07
N THR A 57 0.61 0.36 5.52
CA THR A 57 1.83 -0.36 5.14
C THR A 57 2.46 -1.08 6.33
N GLN A 58 2.54 -0.43 7.50
CA GLN A 58 3.10 -1.04 8.69
C GLN A 58 2.34 -2.31 9.09
N ARG A 59 1.01 -2.30 9.05
CA ARG A 59 0.18 -3.47 9.40
C ARG A 59 0.35 -4.60 8.38
N ALA A 60 0.30 -4.29 7.08
CA ALA A 60 0.55 -5.27 6.02
C ALA A 60 1.96 -5.87 6.10
N ALA A 61 2.97 -5.02 6.36
CA ALA A 61 4.36 -5.42 6.51
C ALA A 61 4.58 -6.32 7.73
N MET A 62 3.95 -6.02 8.88
CA MET A 62 4.03 -6.89 10.05
C MET A 62 3.47 -8.29 9.77
N ALA A 63 2.33 -8.38 9.09
CA ALA A 63 1.78 -9.68 8.68
C ALA A 63 2.72 -10.44 7.72
N ALA A 64 3.33 -9.74 6.76
CA ALA A 64 4.30 -10.35 5.83
C ALA A 64 5.58 -10.82 6.53
N LEU A 65 6.07 -10.05 7.50
CA LEU A 65 7.24 -10.35 8.31
C LEU A 65 6.99 -11.55 9.24
N GLU A 66 5.82 -11.60 9.86
CA GLU A 66 5.38 -12.73 10.68
C GLU A 66 5.28 -14.02 9.84
N ALA A 67 4.63 -13.96 8.68
CA ALA A 67 4.54 -15.09 7.75
C ALA A 67 5.93 -15.58 7.26
N ALA A 68 6.90 -14.66 7.16
CA ALA A 68 8.28 -14.99 6.78
C ALA A 68 9.16 -15.48 7.94
N GLY A 69 8.72 -15.34 9.20
CA GLY A 69 9.57 -15.55 10.38
C GLY A 69 10.76 -14.59 10.45
N VAL A 70 10.60 -13.35 9.97
CA VAL A 70 11.65 -12.33 9.88
C VAL A 70 11.35 -11.18 10.81
N THR A 71 12.34 -10.74 11.60
CA THR A 71 12.20 -9.54 12.43
C THR A 71 12.41 -8.27 11.60
N PRO A 72 11.75 -7.14 11.93
CA PRO A 72 11.97 -5.88 11.23
C PRO A 72 13.43 -5.43 11.16
N GLN A 73 14.23 -5.74 12.17
CA GLN A 73 15.65 -5.37 12.26
C GLN A 73 16.53 -6.13 11.26
N ALA A 74 16.03 -7.23 10.68
CA ALA A 74 16.75 -8.01 9.68
C ALA A 74 16.51 -7.51 8.24
N LEU A 75 15.68 -6.48 8.05
CA LEU A 75 15.47 -5.81 6.76
C LEU A 75 16.66 -4.92 6.43
N ASP A 76 17.11 -5.00 5.17
CA ASP A 76 18.16 -4.15 4.63
C ASP A 76 17.58 -3.03 3.75
N ALA A 77 16.36 -3.21 3.23
CA ALA A 77 15.68 -2.20 2.41
C ALA A 77 14.15 -2.25 2.57
N ILE A 78 13.51 -1.08 2.47
CA ILE A 78 12.05 -0.91 2.40
C ILE A 78 11.73 -0.10 1.13
N ILE A 79 10.97 -0.71 0.23
CA ILE A 79 10.47 -0.08 -0.99
C ILE A 79 8.96 0.04 -0.86
N LEU A 80 8.45 1.27 -0.78
CA LEU A 80 7.01 1.51 -0.75
C LEU A 80 6.54 2.10 -2.09
N SER A 81 5.77 1.31 -2.82
CA SER A 81 5.02 1.81 -3.97
C SER A 81 3.79 2.58 -3.51
N THR A 82 3.77 3.89 -3.70
CA THR A 82 2.58 4.71 -3.41
C THR A 82 2.50 5.95 -4.29
N THR A 83 1.27 6.35 -4.58
CA THR A 83 0.91 7.62 -5.20
C THR A 83 -0.02 8.45 -4.30
N SER A 84 -0.11 8.08 -3.02
CA SER A 84 -0.80 8.81 -1.96
C SER A 84 0.08 8.83 -0.70
N PRO A 85 1.27 9.47 -0.76
CA PRO A 85 2.21 9.44 0.36
C PRO A 85 1.66 10.17 1.59
N ASP A 86 2.19 9.87 2.78
CA ASP A 86 1.79 10.54 4.03
C ASP A 86 2.08 12.05 3.97
N THR A 87 3.25 12.40 3.44
CA THR A 87 3.70 13.79 3.23
C THR A 87 4.57 13.87 1.97
N PRO A 88 4.78 15.06 1.37
CA PRO A 88 5.68 15.20 0.22
C PRO A 88 7.15 14.86 0.55
N MET A 89 7.56 15.13 1.79
CA MET A 89 8.86 14.80 2.35
C MET A 89 8.76 14.81 3.88
N PRO A 90 9.29 13.81 4.59
CA PRO A 90 10.07 12.65 4.12
C PRO A 90 9.23 11.59 3.40
N ALA A 91 9.90 10.63 2.73
CA ALA A 91 9.23 9.49 2.10
C ALA A 91 8.38 8.69 3.10
N SER A 92 7.25 8.17 2.64
CA SER A 92 6.33 7.34 3.42
C SER A 92 7.02 6.05 3.90
N ALA A 93 7.93 5.49 3.09
CA ALA A 93 8.79 4.37 3.47
C ALA A 93 9.65 4.68 4.72
N CYS A 94 10.10 5.92 4.92
CA CYS A 94 10.83 6.32 6.13
C CYS A 94 9.93 6.33 7.37
N HIS A 95 8.65 6.69 7.21
CA HIS A 95 7.68 6.54 8.29
C HIS A 95 7.44 5.07 8.61
N VAL A 96 7.32 4.20 7.61
CA VAL A 96 7.20 2.74 7.80
C VAL A 96 8.42 2.17 8.51
N GLN A 97 9.63 2.55 8.09
CA GLN A 97 10.89 2.16 8.72
C GLN A 97 10.89 2.49 10.22
N ARG A 98 10.48 3.72 10.58
CA ARG A 98 10.34 4.17 11.96
C ARG A 98 9.30 3.36 12.72
N LEU A 99 8.11 3.16 12.14
CA LEU A 99 7.00 2.44 12.79
C LEU A 99 7.32 0.95 13.03
N LEU A 100 8.07 0.31 12.12
CA LEU A 100 8.53 -1.07 12.25
C LEU A 100 9.77 -1.23 13.15
N GLY A 101 10.49 -0.14 13.44
CA GLY A 101 11.77 -0.21 14.12
C GLY A 101 12.88 -0.85 13.27
N ALA A 102 12.78 -0.77 11.94
CA ALA A 102 13.71 -1.35 10.97
C ALA A 102 14.93 -0.43 10.73
N LYS A 103 15.69 -0.15 11.79
CA LYS A 103 16.73 0.91 11.82
C LYS A 103 17.89 0.71 10.83
N GLN A 104 18.13 -0.51 10.36
CA GLN A 104 19.20 -0.84 9.42
C GLN A 104 18.78 -0.72 7.95
N ALA A 105 17.47 -0.70 7.68
CA ALA A 105 16.97 -0.69 6.32
C ALA A 105 17.06 0.72 5.73
N PHE A 106 17.61 0.90 4.53
CA PHE A 106 17.35 2.13 3.78
C PHE A 106 15.91 2.11 3.24
N ALA A 107 15.28 3.26 3.10
CA ALA A 107 13.86 3.36 2.78
C ALA A 107 13.60 4.43 1.72
N PHE A 108 12.78 4.11 0.72
CA PHE A 108 12.39 5.05 -0.33
C PHE A 108 11.01 4.70 -0.92
N ASP A 109 10.36 5.73 -1.45
CA ASP A 109 9.09 5.58 -2.17
C ASP A 109 9.34 5.40 -3.67
N LEU A 110 8.47 4.64 -4.32
CA LEU A 110 8.41 4.46 -5.77
C LEU A 110 7.00 4.86 -6.25
N ALA A 111 6.92 5.78 -7.21
CA ALA A 111 5.65 6.21 -7.79
C ALA A 111 5.51 5.69 -9.22
N ALA A 112 4.69 4.65 -9.41
CA ALA A 112 4.34 4.11 -10.74
C ALA A 112 2.88 3.63 -10.81
N SER A 113 1.97 4.32 -10.12
CA SER A 113 0.53 4.04 -10.15
C SER A 113 0.20 2.55 -9.89
N CYS A 114 -0.81 1.99 -10.58
CA CYS A 114 -1.28 0.62 -10.35
C CYS A 114 -0.23 -0.47 -10.69
N SER A 115 0.81 -0.17 -11.48
CA SER A 115 1.90 -1.10 -11.76
C SER A 115 3.03 -1.00 -10.73
N GLY A 116 2.94 -0.09 -9.76
CA GLY A 116 4.04 0.23 -8.86
C GLY A 116 4.53 -0.93 -8.00
N PHE A 117 3.67 -1.85 -7.59
CA PHE A 117 4.10 -3.07 -6.89
C PHE A 117 5.04 -3.92 -7.75
N LEU A 118 4.75 -4.09 -9.04
CA LEU A 118 5.58 -4.87 -9.96
C LEU A 118 6.94 -4.19 -10.19
N TYR A 119 6.95 -2.86 -10.27
CA TYR A 119 8.18 -2.09 -10.39
C TYR A 119 9.03 -2.22 -9.12
N ALA A 120 8.42 -2.06 -7.95
CA ALA A 120 9.08 -2.22 -6.66
C ALA A 120 9.61 -3.65 -6.45
N LEU A 121 8.87 -4.67 -6.90
CA LEU A 121 9.29 -6.07 -6.86
C LEU A 121 10.51 -6.31 -7.76
N SER A 122 10.52 -5.75 -8.97
CA SER A 122 11.67 -5.80 -9.88
C SER A 122 12.90 -5.13 -9.28
N VAL A 123 12.75 -3.95 -8.66
CA VAL A 123 13.85 -3.28 -7.95
C VAL A 123 14.35 -4.15 -6.79
N GLY A 124 13.46 -4.69 -5.98
CA GLY A 124 13.81 -5.59 -4.86
C GLY A 124 14.57 -6.85 -5.30
N ASP A 125 14.18 -7.47 -6.41
CA ASP A 125 14.91 -8.60 -7.01
C ASP A 125 16.35 -8.20 -7.35
N HIS A 126 16.54 -7.06 -8.01
CA HIS A 126 17.87 -6.57 -8.38
C HIS A 126 18.74 -6.27 -7.16
N LEU A 127 18.19 -5.65 -6.10
CA LEU A 127 18.93 -5.41 -4.86
C LEU A 127 19.49 -6.71 -4.27
N ILE A 128 18.70 -7.80 -4.29
CA ILE A 128 19.12 -9.10 -3.78
C ILE A 128 20.13 -9.78 -4.70
N ARG A 129 19.87 -9.81 -6.00
CA ARG A 129 20.72 -10.50 -6.98
C ARG A 129 22.10 -9.87 -7.11
N LEU A 130 22.20 -8.55 -6.92
CA LEU A 130 23.45 -7.80 -6.92
C LEU A 130 24.16 -7.82 -5.55
N GLY A 131 23.58 -8.46 -4.53
CA GLY A 131 24.16 -8.55 -3.19
C GLY A 131 24.13 -7.25 -2.38
N GLN A 132 23.30 -6.28 -2.78
CA GLN A 132 23.13 -5.01 -2.08
C GLN A 132 22.20 -5.14 -0.86
N ALA A 133 21.31 -6.14 -0.87
CA ALA A 133 20.42 -6.47 0.23
C ALA A 133 20.25 -7.98 0.35
N ARG A 134 19.97 -8.47 1.55
CA ARG A 134 19.60 -9.88 1.80
C ARG A 134 18.10 -10.02 2.03
N ARG A 135 17.46 -9.03 2.65
CA ARG A 135 16.01 -8.99 2.90
C ARG A 135 15.45 -7.62 2.55
N VAL A 136 14.49 -7.62 1.63
CA VAL A 136 13.84 -6.41 1.14
C VAL A 136 12.35 -6.52 1.45
N LEU A 137 11.79 -5.51 2.10
CA LEU A 137 10.35 -5.33 2.20
C LEU A 137 9.88 -4.58 0.95
N VAL A 138 9.07 -5.22 0.13
CA VAL A 138 8.38 -4.60 -1.00
C VAL A 138 6.92 -4.46 -0.62
N ALA A 139 6.43 -3.23 -0.55
CA ALA A 139 5.04 -2.93 -0.21
C ALA A 139 4.41 -2.04 -1.26
N ALA A 140 3.08 -2.12 -1.39
CA ALA A 140 2.28 -1.15 -2.13
C ALA A 140 1.11 -0.75 -1.26
N ALA A 141 0.89 0.54 -1.07
CA ALA A 141 -0.20 1.03 -0.24
C ALA A 141 -0.78 2.32 -0.80
N GLU A 142 -2.09 2.45 -0.70
CA GLU A 142 -2.81 3.62 -1.19
C GLU A 142 -3.92 4.03 -0.23
N VAL A 143 -4.05 5.34 -0.03
CA VAL A 143 -5.16 6.02 0.64
C VAL A 143 -5.80 6.98 -0.35
N LYS A 144 -6.46 6.41 -1.37
CA LYS A 144 -7.09 7.19 -2.46
C LYS A 144 -8.33 7.92 -2.02
N SER A 145 -9.02 7.46 -0.99
CA SER A 145 -10.23 8.09 -0.45
C SER A 145 -10.07 9.58 -0.14
N ARG A 146 -8.86 10.00 0.25
CA ARG A 146 -8.52 11.40 0.56
C ARG A 146 -8.41 12.31 -0.66
N PHE A 147 -8.34 11.75 -1.86
CA PHE A 147 -8.09 12.48 -3.11
C PHE A 147 -9.27 12.39 -4.09
N LEU A 148 -10.45 11.95 -3.61
CA LEU A 148 -11.64 11.82 -4.46
C LEU A 148 -12.38 13.15 -4.59
N ASP A 149 -12.68 13.54 -5.83
CA ASP A 149 -13.65 14.58 -6.11
C ASP A 149 -15.03 13.97 -6.35
N TYR A 150 -15.95 14.17 -5.41
CA TYR A 150 -17.31 13.63 -5.49
C TYR A 150 -18.16 14.27 -6.59
N LYS A 151 -17.73 15.40 -7.16
CA LYS A 151 -18.36 15.97 -8.37
C LYS A 151 -18.08 15.12 -9.60
N GLU A 152 -16.93 14.44 -9.63
CA GLU A 152 -16.55 13.49 -10.68
C GLU A 152 -16.97 12.07 -10.34
N ALA A 153 -18.27 11.81 -10.44
CA ALA A 153 -18.90 10.53 -10.09
C ALA A 153 -18.29 9.32 -10.82
N SER A 154 -17.63 9.51 -11.96
CA SER A 154 -16.97 8.45 -12.73
C SER A 154 -15.79 7.82 -11.99
N THR A 155 -15.09 8.60 -11.15
CA THR A 155 -13.87 8.17 -10.43
C THR A 155 -14.11 8.03 -8.93
N ALA A 156 -14.96 8.86 -8.34
CA ALA A 156 -15.28 8.81 -6.90
C ALA A 156 -15.85 7.46 -6.44
N ILE A 157 -16.43 6.69 -7.35
CA ILE A 157 -17.04 5.38 -7.08
C ILE A 157 -16.08 4.19 -7.29
N LEU A 158 -14.79 4.43 -7.57
CA LEU A 158 -13.84 3.38 -7.95
C LEU A 158 -12.90 2.99 -6.80
N PHE A 159 -12.38 3.95 -6.06
CA PHE A 159 -11.24 3.68 -5.19
C PHE A 159 -11.63 3.25 -3.77
N GLY A 160 -10.75 2.44 -3.20
CA GLY A 160 -10.67 2.14 -1.77
C GLY A 160 -9.23 2.29 -1.30
N ASP A 161 -9.01 2.05 -0.01
CA ASP A 161 -7.71 2.18 0.64
C ASP A 161 -7.23 0.81 1.13
N GLY A 162 -5.91 0.60 1.12
CA GLY A 162 -5.31 -0.66 1.56
C GLY A 162 -3.80 -0.73 1.33
N ALA A 163 -3.19 -1.78 1.87
CA ALA A 163 -1.79 -2.14 1.71
C ALA A 163 -1.59 -3.66 1.62
#